data_AF-A0A117L243-F1
#
_entry.id   AF-A0A117L243-F1
#
_cell.length_a   1.000
_cell.length_b   1.000
_cell.length_c   1.000
_cell.angle_alpha   90.00
_cell.angle_beta   90.00
_cell.angle_gamma   90.00
#
_symmetry.space_group_name_H-M   'P 1'
#
loop_
_entity.id
_entity.type
_entity.pdbx_description
1 polymer ?
#
loop_
_entity_poly.entity_id
_entity_poly.type
_entity_poly.pdbx_seq_one_letter_code
_entity_poly.pdbx_strand_id
1 'polypeptide(L)'
;MRVLLMYPDKDFNLKRELPFNADDLTRDLGLDVIFDHMAKGDGYLYSVVRNVILNPETDLETIKYRQEILKDCMKNQNVVRRLFQIPLEVQENKKKNWWGVFGWKTPINVLNGSRKALEAMLVALRELKKLADEHRHNFHSRGFTRFFEMIRTELDEAYLQTVEKHLINLRF
;
A
#
# COMPACT_ATOMS: atom_id res chain seq x y z
N MET A 1 -6.54 -2.82 9.23
CA MET A 1 -5.15 -3.10 8.81
C MET A 1 -4.21 -1.94 9.11
N ARG A 2 -3.19 -2.15 9.95
CA ARG A 2 -2.01 -1.27 10.05
C ARG A 2 -0.79 -2.02 9.51
N VAL A 3 -0.18 -1.51 8.44
CA VAL A 3 0.86 -2.24 7.69
C VAL A 3 2.17 -2.31 8.47
N LEU A 4 2.56 -1.20 9.12
CA LEU A 4 3.67 -1.16 10.08
C LEU A 4 5.02 -1.70 9.53
N LEU A 5 5.31 -1.53 8.23
CA LEU A 5 6.57 -2.00 7.62
C LEU A 5 7.75 -1.01 7.75
N MET A 6 7.50 0.22 8.20
CA MET A 6 8.56 1.21 8.44
C MET A 6 8.91 1.39 9.92
N TYR A 7 7.99 1.05 10.81
CA TYR A 7 8.12 1.11 12.26
C TYR A 7 7.34 -0.05 12.89
N PRO A 8 7.79 -0.59 14.03
CA PRO A 8 7.13 -1.73 14.67
C PRO A 8 5.78 -1.39 15.31
N ASP A 9 5.58 -0.14 15.71
CA ASP A 9 4.54 0.30 16.64
C ASP A 9 3.71 1.50 16.16
N LYS A 10 4.08 2.11 15.02
CA LYS A 10 3.38 3.28 14.45
C LYS A 10 3.33 3.27 12.91
N ASP A 11 2.31 3.93 12.36
CA ASP A 11 2.21 4.10 10.91
C ASP A 11 3.23 5.11 10.38
N PHE A 12 3.64 4.94 9.12
CA PHE A 12 4.51 5.88 8.44
C PHE A 12 3.75 7.16 8.11
N ASN A 13 4.22 8.29 8.65
CA ASN A 13 3.63 9.60 8.38
C ASN A 13 4.35 10.32 7.24
N LEU A 14 3.82 10.19 6.01
CA LEU A 14 4.34 10.91 4.84
C LEU A 14 4.22 12.44 4.97
N LYS A 15 3.31 12.94 5.83
CA LYS A 15 3.10 14.38 6.07
C LYS A 15 4.00 14.94 7.17
N ARG A 16 4.97 14.16 7.67
CA ARG A 16 5.94 14.66 8.65
C ARG A 16 6.70 15.84 8.03
N GLU A 17 6.78 16.94 8.78
CA GLU A 17 7.54 18.12 8.37
C GLU A 17 9.00 17.75 8.11
N LEU A 18 9.56 18.39 7.10
CA LEU A 18 10.97 18.24 6.75
C LEU A 18 11.81 19.17 7.63
N PRO A 19 13.09 18.85 7.85
CA PRO A 19 13.97 19.75 8.57
C PRO A 19 14.08 21.11 7.85
N PHE A 20 14.36 22.17 8.60
CA PHE A 20 14.38 23.55 8.08
C PHE A 20 15.38 23.73 6.91
N ASN A 21 16.44 22.93 6.87
CA ASN A 21 17.48 22.96 5.85
C ASN A 21 17.29 21.89 4.76
N ALA A 22 16.11 21.30 4.62
CA ALA A 22 15.83 20.23 3.67
C ALA A 22 16.17 20.59 2.22
N ASP A 23 15.87 21.81 1.80
CA ASP A 23 16.10 22.26 0.43
C ASP A 23 17.60 22.50 0.16
N ASP A 24 18.32 23.05 1.13
CA ASP A 24 19.78 23.20 1.06
C ASP A 24 20.46 21.83 1.04
N LEU A 25 20.08 20.90 1.92
CA LEU A 25 20.59 19.52 1.92
C LEU A 25 20.35 18.80 0.60
N THR A 26 19.15 18.97 0.02
CA THR A 26 18.81 18.34 -1.26
C THR A 26 19.69 18.88 -2.37
N ARG A 27 19.92 20.20 -2.41
CA ARG A 27 20.74 20.86 -3.43
C ARG A 27 22.23 20.54 -3.27
N ASP A 28 22.77 20.71 -2.07
CA ASP A 28 24.19 20.60 -1.79
C ASP A 28 24.71 19.17 -2.00
N LEU A 29 23.86 18.17 -1.71
CA LEU A 29 24.19 16.75 -1.88
C LEU A 29 23.66 16.15 -3.20
N GLY A 30 22.97 16.93 -4.03
CA GLY A 30 22.38 16.46 -5.29
C GLY A 30 21.40 15.30 -5.11
N LEU A 31 20.59 15.34 -4.05
CA LEU A 31 19.70 14.22 -3.69
C LEU A 31 18.48 14.10 -4.61
N ASP A 32 18.12 15.18 -5.30
CA ASP A 32 17.02 15.20 -6.28
C ASP A 32 17.20 14.12 -7.37
N VAL A 33 18.42 14.01 -7.92
CA VAL A 33 18.77 12.98 -8.92
C VAL A 33 18.59 11.57 -8.36
N ILE A 34 18.95 11.36 -7.09
CA ILE A 34 18.81 10.07 -6.39
C ILE A 34 17.33 9.76 -6.17
N PHE A 35 16.56 10.73 -5.70
CA PHE A 35 15.12 10.58 -5.47
C PHE A 35 14.38 10.23 -6.76
N ASP A 36 14.70 10.92 -7.87
CA ASP A 36 14.13 10.64 -9.19
C ASP A 36 14.46 9.23 -9.67
N HIS A 37 15.72 8.80 -9.54
CA HIS A 37 16.15 7.45 -9.92
C HIS A 37 15.46 6.36 -9.10
N MET A 38 15.30 6.57 -7.80
CA MET A 38 14.60 5.62 -6.92
C MET A 38 13.10 5.55 -7.23
N ALA A 39 12.50 6.69 -7.56
CA ALA A 39 11.07 6.81 -7.85
C ALA A 39 10.67 6.28 -9.23
N LYS A 40 11.57 6.35 -10.23
CA LYS A 40 11.29 5.93 -11.62
C LYS A 40 10.01 6.57 -12.19
N GLY A 41 9.81 7.85 -11.90
CA GLY A 41 8.63 8.62 -12.34
C GLY A 41 7.38 8.45 -11.48
N ASP A 42 7.41 7.62 -10.42
CA ASP A 42 6.31 7.52 -9.47
C ASP A 42 6.40 8.64 -8.41
N GLY A 43 5.51 9.63 -8.53
CA GLY A 43 5.48 10.78 -7.61
C GLY A 43 5.16 10.44 -6.15
N TYR A 44 4.47 9.32 -5.90
CA TYR A 44 4.25 8.83 -4.53
C TYR A 44 5.55 8.27 -3.96
N LEU A 45 6.26 7.42 -4.72
CA LEU A 45 7.57 6.90 -4.30
C LEU A 45 8.59 8.02 -4.12
N TYR A 46 8.62 9.03 -5.01
CA TYR A 46 9.47 10.21 -4.85
C TYR A 46 9.24 10.89 -3.50
N SER A 47 7.96 11.13 -3.16
CA SER A 47 7.57 11.77 -1.89
C SER A 47 8.01 10.95 -0.68
N VAL A 48 7.85 9.62 -0.74
CA VAL A 48 8.27 8.70 0.32
C VAL A 48 9.79 8.71 0.49
N VAL A 49 10.55 8.58 -0.60
CA VAL A 49 12.02 8.56 -0.55
C VAL A 49 12.55 9.88 0.00
N ARG A 50 12.06 11.02 -0.50
CA ARG A 50 12.45 12.34 -0.01
C ARG A 50 12.19 12.49 1.48
N ASN A 51 11.00 12.08 1.95
CA ASN A 51 10.66 12.18 3.37
C ASN A 51 11.55 11.30 4.26
N VAL A 52 11.80 10.06 3.84
CA VAL A 52 12.60 9.08 4.61
C VAL A 52 14.08 9.48 4.68
N ILE A 53 14.66 9.94 3.56
CA ILE A 53 16.07 10.31 3.51
C ILE A 53 16.33 11.59 4.30
N LEU A 54 15.45 12.59 4.21
CA LEU A 54 15.62 13.87 4.91
C LEU A 54 15.18 13.83 6.39
N ASN A 55 14.55 12.74 6.84
CA ASN A 55 14.26 12.48 8.26
C ASN A 55 14.93 11.18 8.71
N PRO A 56 16.27 11.18 8.91
CA PRO A 56 16.98 9.98 9.29
C PRO A 56 16.48 9.42 10.63
N GLU A 57 16.44 8.10 10.72
CA GLU A 57 16.16 7.40 11.97
C GLU A 57 17.45 7.21 12.76
N THR A 58 17.36 7.34 14.09
CA THR A 58 18.50 7.20 15.01
C THR A 58 18.30 6.07 16.01
N ASP A 59 17.06 5.61 16.19
CA ASP A 59 16.76 4.46 17.04
C ASP A 59 17.28 3.16 16.42
N LEU A 60 18.17 2.47 17.16
CA LEU A 60 18.84 1.26 16.70
C LEU A 60 17.87 0.13 16.39
N GLU A 61 16.83 -0.06 17.20
CA GLU A 61 15.88 -1.15 17.02
C GLU A 61 15.00 -0.92 15.79
N THR A 62 14.58 0.33 15.55
CA THR A 62 13.87 0.72 14.33
C THR A 62 14.73 0.52 13.08
N ILE A 63 16.03 0.87 13.15
CA ILE A 63 16.97 0.64 12.04
C ILE A 63 17.10 -0.85 11.73
N LYS A 64 17.32 -1.70 12.74
CA LYS A 64 17.39 -3.17 12.56
C LYS A 64 16.09 -3.72 11.98
N TYR A 65 14.95 -3.26 12.48
CA TYR A 65 13.64 -3.65 11.98
C TYR A 65 13.46 -3.35 10.49
N ARG A 66 13.86 -2.15 10.03
CA ARG A 66 13.85 -1.80 8.60
C ARG A 66 14.82 -2.65 7.78
N GLN A 67 16.00 -2.95 8.32
CA GLN A 67 17.00 -3.80 7.64
C GLN A 67 16.52 -5.24 7.48
N GLU A 68 15.85 -5.81 8.49
CA GLU A 68 15.19 -7.12 8.39
C GLU A 68 14.20 -7.15 7.23
N ILE A 69 13.33 -6.13 7.14
CA ILE A 69 12.32 -6.01 6.08
C ILE A 69 12.97 -5.83 4.71
N LEU A 70 14.02 -5.01 4.62
CA LEU A 70 14.76 -4.83 3.36
C LEU A 70 15.39 -6.14 2.86
N LYS A 71 15.94 -6.98 3.75
CA LYS A 71 16.47 -8.30 3.38
C LYS A 71 15.39 -9.19 2.76
N ASP A 72 14.21 -9.22 3.37
CA ASP A 72 13.05 -9.93 2.83
C ASP A 72 12.60 -9.36 1.47
N CYS A 73 12.55 -8.03 1.33
CA CYS A 73 12.23 -7.37 0.06
C CYS A 73 13.20 -7.76 -1.05
N MET A 74 14.51 -7.79 -0.74
CA MET A 74 15.54 -8.16 -1.71
C MET A 74 15.44 -9.63 -2.12
N LYS A 75 15.07 -10.52 -1.19
CA LYS A 75 14.87 -11.95 -1.47
C LYS A 75 13.59 -12.23 -2.27
N ASN A 76 12.54 -11.44 -2.05
CA ASN A 76 11.18 -11.68 -2.57
C ASN A 76 10.67 -10.54 -3.47
N GLN A 77 11.53 -9.95 -4.30
CA GLN A 77 11.24 -8.71 -5.04
C GLN A 77 9.94 -8.76 -5.86
N ASN A 78 9.69 -9.88 -6.55
CA ASN A 78 8.50 -10.03 -7.39
C ASN A 78 7.21 -9.99 -6.57
N VAL A 79 7.20 -10.64 -5.41
CA VAL A 79 6.05 -10.65 -4.49
C VAL A 79 5.82 -9.25 -3.93
N VAL A 80 6.88 -8.57 -3.49
CA VAL A 80 6.78 -7.20 -2.95
C VAL A 80 6.28 -6.21 -4.02
N ARG A 81 6.77 -6.34 -5.26
CA ARG A 81 6.24 -5.54 -6.38
C ARG A 81 4.76 -5.83 -6.63
N ARG A 82 4.34 -7.09 -6.61
CA ARG A 82 2.91 -7.44 -6.77
C ARG A 82 2.06 -6.85 -5.65
N LEU A 83 2.50 -6.93 -4.39
CA LEU A 83 1.83 -6.31 -3.25
C LEU A 83 1.63 -4.80 -3.44
N PHE A 84 2.64 -4.12 -4.01
CA PHE A 84 2.55 -2.69 -4.32
C PHE A 84 1.59 -2.39 -5.49
N GLN A 85 1.49 -3.27 -6.49
CA GLN A 85 0.66 -3.07 -7.68
C GLN A 85 -0.84 -3.27 -7.43
N ILE A 86 -1.23 -4.22 -6.57
CA ILE A 86 -2.65 -4.51 -6.27
C ILE A 86 -3.48 -3.25 -5.98
N PRO A 87 -3.10 -2.36 -5.04
CA PRO A 87 -3.90 -1.16 -4.76
C PRO A 87 -3.89 -0.15 -5.93
N LEU A 88 -2.83 -0.10 -6.73
CA LEU A 88 -2.73 0.79 -7.89
C LEU A 88 -3.71 0.37 -8.99
N GLU A 89 -3.82 -0.94 -9.25
CA GLU A 89 -4.77 -1.49 -10.22
C GLU A 89 -6.22 -1.18 -9.84
N VAL A 90 -6.57 -1.23 -8.54
CA VAL A 90 -7.89 -0.82 -8.05
C VAL A 90 -8.12 0.67 -8.29
N GLN A 91 -7.12 1.51 -8.04
CA GLN A 91 -7.22 2.95 -8.23
C GLN A 91 -7.39 3.33 -9.71
N GLU A 92 -6.68 2.67 -10.62
CA GLU A 92 -6.82 2.86 -12.07
C GLU A 92 -8.18 2.39 -12.59
N ASN A 93 -8.62 1.22 -12.16
CA ASN A 93 -9.94 0.68 -12.56
C ASN A 93 -11.08 1.56 -12.05
N LYS A 94 -10.94 2.14 -10.85
CA LYS A 94 -11.85 3.18 -10.37
C LYS A 94 -11.86 4.38 -11.30
N LYS A 95 -10.70 4.95 -11.66
CA LYS A 95 -10.66 6.09 -12.58
C LYS A 95 -11.37 5.76 -13.90
N LYS A 96 -11.05 4.64 -14.55
CA LYS A 96 -11.67 4.27 -15.84
C LYS A 96 -13.20 4.11 -15.77
N ASN A 97 -13.74 3.60 -14.66
CA ASN A 97 -15.18 3.36 -14.51
C ASN A 97 -15.97 4.55 -13.91
N TRP A 98 -15.31 5.51 -13.25
CA TRP A 98 -15.97 6.57 -12.47
C TRP A 98 -16.26 7.86 -13.28
N TRP A 99 -15.51 8.12 -14.35
CA TRP A 99 -15.59 9.39 -15.11
C TRP A 99 -16.65 9.44 -16.23
N GLY A 100 -17.74 8.69 -16.10
CA GLY A 100 -18.96 8.99 -16.87
C GLY A 100 -19.65 10.21 -16.25
N VAL A 101 -19.27 11.42 -16.69
CA VAL A 101 -19.66 12.75 -16.15
C VAL A 101 -21.20 12.99 -16.08
N PHE A 102 -22.02 12.06 -16.57
CA PHE A 102 -23.49 12.13 -16.55
C PHE A 102 -24.16 11.21 -15.52
N GLY A 103 -23.41 10.35 -14.81
CA GLY A 103 -23.97 9.27 -13.99
C GLY A 103 -24.51 9.67 -12.61
N TRP A 104 -24.07 10.77 -12.01
CA TRP A 104 -24.32 11.06 -10.58
C TRP A 104 -25.68 11.70 -10.28
N LYS A 105 -26.57 11.78 -11.26
CA LYS A 105 -27.85 12.51 -11.12
C LYS A 105 -28.94 11.69 -10.42
N THR A 106 -28.74 10.39 -10.18
CA THR A 106 -29.77 9.52 -9.61
C THR A 106 -29.20 8.57 -8.54
N PRO A 107 -29.96 8.26 -7.48
CA PRO A 107 -29.56 7.32 -6.44
C PRO A 107 -29.15 5.95 -6.97
N ILE A 108 -29.82 5.46 -8.02
CA ILE A 108 -29.53 4.13 -8.62
C ILE A 108 -28.14 4.07 -9.25
N ASN A 109 -27.68 5.16 -9.86
CA ASN A 109 -26.36 5.22 -10.47
C ASN A 109 -25.25 5.34 -9.42
N VAL A 110 -25.50 6.11 -8.34
CA VAL A 110 -24.58 6.19 -7.19
C VAL A 110 -24.42 4.82 -6.53
N LEU A 111 -25.53 4.11 -6.32
CA LEU A 111 -25.52 2.75 -5.79
C LEU A 111 -24.72 1.80 -6.70
N ASN A 112 -25.02 1.78 -8.00
CA ASN A 112 -24.33 0.93 -8.96
C ASN A 112 -22.84 1.23 -9.05
N GLY A 113 -22.45 2.50 -9.04
CA GLY A 113 -21.04 2.91 -9.03
C GLY A 113 -20.32 2.46 -7.76
N SER A 114 -20.95 2.66 -6.61
CA SER A 114 -20.41 2.23 -5.30
C SER A 114 -20.26 0.72 -5.22
N ARG A 115 -21.27 -0.03 -5.69
CA ARG A 115 -21.24 -1.49 -5.75
C ARG A 115 -20.09 -1.99 -6.63
N LYS A 116 -19.93 -1.45 -7.85
CA LYS A 116 -18.81 -1.81 -8.74
C LYS A 116 -17.45 -1.50 -8.13
N ALA A 117 -17.33 -0.39 -7.41
CA ALA A 117 -16.09 -0.03 -6.71
C ALA A 117 -15.76 -1.03 -5.60
N LEU A 118 -16.77 -1.47 -4.84
CA LEU A 118 -16.60 -2.50 -3.81
C LEU A 118 -16.31 -3.88 -4.40
N GLU A 119 -16.91 -4.25 -5.54
CA GLU A 119 -16.59 -5.49 -6.26
C GLU A 119 -15.11 -5.51 -6.70
N ALA A 120 -14.61 -4.41 -7.26
CA ALA A 120 -13.19 -4.29 -7.64
C ALA A 120 -12.25 -4.37 -6.43
N MET A 121 -12.63 -3.76 -5.31
CA MET A 121 -11.89 -3.88 -4.05
C MET A 121 -11.88 -5.31 -3.51
N LEU A 122 -13.02 -6.03 -3.57
CA LEU A 122 -13.12 -7.42 -3.13
C LEU A 122 -12.19 -8.33 -3.94
N VAL A 123 -12.10 -8.14 -5.26
CA VAL A 123 -11.15 -8.88 -6.12
C VAL A 123 -9.72 -8.67 -5.64
N ALA A 124 -9.33 -7.41 -5.39
CA ALA A 124 -7.98 -7.08 -4.90
C ALA A 124 -7.69 -7.64 -3.50
N LEU A 125 -8.67 -7.65 -2.60
CA LEU A 125 -8.54 -8.26 -1.27
C LEU A 125 -8.34 -9.78 -1.35
N ARG A 126 -9.09 -10.46 -2.23
CA ARG A 126 -8.90 -11.89 -2.50
C ARG A 126 -7.52 -12.19 -3.04
N GLU A 127 -7.02 -11.34 -3.94
CA GLU A 127 -5.67 -11.48 -4.47
C GLU A 127 -4.58 -11.25 -3.40
N LEU A 128 -4.74 -10.21 -2.57
CA LEU A 128 -3.84 -9.94 -1.45
C LEU A 128 -3.78 -11.13 -0.49
N LYS A 129 -4.95 -11.71 -0.15
CA LYS A 129 -5.03 -12.92 0.68
C LYS A 129 -4.32 -14.09 0.02
N LYS A 130 -4.54 -14.32 -1.28
CA LYS A 130 -3.88 -15.39 -2.04
C LYS A 130 -2.36 -15.27 -1.98
N LEU A 131 -1.80 -14.09 -2.23
CA LEU A 131 -0.35 -13.87 -2.12
C LEU A 131 0.19 -14.13 -0.71
N ALA A 132 -0.56 -13.73 0.32
CA ALA A 132 -0.19 -14.02 1.71
C ALA A 132 -0.16 -15.53 1.97
N ASP A 133 -1.18 -16.26 1.52
CA ASP A 133 -1.26 -17.70 1.69
C ASP A 133 -0.14 -18.44 0.93
N GLU A 134 0.20 -17.99 -0.28
CA GLU A 134 1.20 -18.64 -1.12
C GLU A 134 2.64 -18.33 -0.69
N HIS A 135 2.94 -17.11 -0.22
CA HIS A 135 4.32 -16.65 -0.08
C HIS A 135 4.76 -16.34 1.35
N ARG A 136 3.89 -16.32 2.36
CA ARG A 136 4.26 -15.93 3.74
C ARG A 136 5.50 -16.65 4.29
N HIS A 137 5.67 -17.93 3.97
CA HIS A 137 6.79 -18.76 4.45
C HIS A 137 8.15 -18.37 3.87
N ASN A 138 8.17 -17.52 2.83
CA ASN A 138 9.39 -17.00 2.23
C ASN A 138 9.92 -15.74 2.93
N PHE A 139 9.14 -15.17 3.85
CA PHE A 139 9.44 -13.95 4.59
C PHE A 139 9.73 -14.26 6.07
N HIS A 140 10.78 -13.65 6.62
CA HIS A 140 11.30 -13.98 7.95
C HIS A 140 11.44 -12.77 8.87
N SER A 141 11.34 -11.55 8.31
CA SER A 141 11.36 -10.32 9.09
C SER A 141 10.11 -10.21 9.96
N ARG A 142 10.30 -9.65 11.16
CA ARG A 142 9.20 -9.42 12.10
C ARG A 142 8.05 -8.64 11.45
N GLY A 143 8.37 -7.67 10.59
CA GLY A 143 7.39 -6.85 9.89
C GLY A 143 6.54 -7.60 8.88
N PHE A 144 7.15 -8.39 7.98
CA PHE A 144 6.38 -9.16 7.00
C PHE A 144 5.62 -10.32 7.64
N THR A 145 6.20 -11.01 8.64
CA THR A 145 5.48 -12.05 9.39
C THR A 145 4.20 -11.49 10.01
N ARG A 146 4.29 -10.34 10.69
CA ARG A 146 3.12 -9.66 11.25
C ARG A 146 2.14 -9.21 10.16
N PHE A 147 2.63 -8.64 9.06
CA PHE A 147 1.80 -8.15 7.96
C PHE A 147 0.98 -9.26 7.31
N PHE A 148 1.59 -10.41 7.00
CA PHE A 148 0.88 -11.55 6.42
C PHE A 148 -0.08 -12.21 7.40
N GLU A 149 0.28 -12.27 8.68
CA GLU A 149 -0.65 -12.77 9.71
C GLU A 149 -1.87 -11.85 9.83
N MET A 150 -1.67 -10.54 9.85
CA MET A 150 -2.77 -9.56 9.83
C MET A 150 -3.68 -9.73 8.61
N ILE A 151 -3.12 -9.94 7.40
CA ILE A 151 -3.93 -10.24 6.20
C ILE A 151 -4.78 -11.48 6.42
N ARG A 152 -4.19 -12.55 6.95
CA ARG A 152 -4.88 -13.83 7.17
C ARG A 152 -6.01 -13.72 8.18
N THR A 153 -5.82 -12.93 9.23
CA THR A 153 -6.81 -12.73 10.29
C THR A 153 -7.90 -11.74 9.91
N GLU A 154 -7.57 -10.66 9.21
CA GLU A 154 -8.54 -9.61 8.84
C GLU A 154 -9.30 -9.96 7.55
N LEU A 155 -8.71 -10.76 6.64
CA LEU A 155 -9.32 -11.21 5.38
C LEU A 155 -9.61 -12.71 5.42
N ASP A 156 -10.23 -13.17 6.50
CA ASP A 156 -10.69 -14.56 6.57
C ASP A 156 -11.83 -14.85 5.57
N GLU A 157 -12.10 -16.13 5.36
CA GLU A 157 -13.09 -16.53 4.37
C GLU A 157 -14.52 -16.13 4.78
N ALA A 158 -14.82 -16.08 6.09
CA ALA A 158 -16.12 -15.68 6.61
C ALA A 158 -16.42 -14.20 6.30
N TYR A 159 -15.43 -13.33 6.48
CA TYR A 159 -15.50 -11.92 6.14
C TYR A 159 -15.70 -11.73 4.64
N LEU A 160 -14.87 -12.38 3.81
CA LEU A 160 -14.95 -12.25 2.35
C LEU A 160 -16.31 -12.71 1.80
N GLN A 161 -16.85 -13.82 2.32
CA GLN A 161 -18.20 -14.31 1.98
C GLN A 161 -19.30 -13.34 2.42
N THR A 162 -19.15 -12.72 3.59
CA THR A 162 -20.11 -11.72 4.09
C THR A 162 -20.17 -10.51 3.16
N VAL A 163 -19.01 -9.98 2.76
CA VAL A 163 -18.94 -8.85 1.81
C VAL A 163 -19.55 -9.23 0.46
N GLU A 164 -19.23 -10.43 -0.06
CA GLU A 164 -19.78 -10.93 -1.33
C GLU A 164 -21.31 -11.05 -1.29
N LYS A 165 -21.87 -11.62 -0.21
CA LYS A 165 -23.32 -11.72 0.00
C LYS A 165 -23.98 -10.34 0.00
N HIS A 166 -23.39 -9.36 0.68
CA HIS A 166 -23.91 -8.00 0.67
C HIS A 166 -23.88 -7.39 -0.75
N LEU A 167 -22.82 -7.59 -1.51
CA LEU A 167 -22.73 -7.09 -2.89
C LEU A 167 -23.76 -7.72 -3.82
N ILE A 168 -24.07 -9.00 -3.65
CA ILE A 168 -25.15 -9.69 -4.38
C ILE A 168 -26.51 -9.07 -4.04
N ASN A 169 -26.80 -8.84 -2.76
CA ASN A 169 -28.06 -8.25 -2.31
C ASN A 169 -28.26 -6.82 -2.82
N LEU A 170 -27.18 -6.09 -3.11
CA LEU A 170 -27.23 -4.73 -3.65
C LEU A 170 -27.45 -4.68 -5.19
N ARG A 171 -27.62 -5.82 -5.87
CA ARG A 171 -27.84 -5.87 -7.32
C ARG A 171 -29.27 -5.53 -7.76
N PHE A 172 -30.24 -5.51 -6.83
CA PHE A 172 -31.68 -5.21 -6.99
C PHE A 172 -32.26 -5.41 -8.40
#